data_AF-A0A6A6X7G8-F1
#
_entry.id   AF-A0A6A6X7G8-F1
#
_cell.length_a   1.000
_cell.length_b   1.000
_cell.length_c   1.000
_cell.angle_alpha   90.00
_cell.angle_beta   90.00
_cell.angle_gamma   90.00
#
_symmetry.space_group_name_H-M   'P 1'
#
loop_
_entity.id
_entity.type
_entity.pdbx_description
1 polymer ?
#
loop_
_entity_poly.entity_id
_entity_poly.type
_entity_poly.pdbx_seq_one_letter_code
_entity_poly.pdbx_strand_id
1 'polypeptide(L)'
;MTPLTVAALSVIDVYGMNSMYVLVYCSGYIKALINLKVHVPHYFPGSHNPILTYFTGIKPLDQVLTLAGVTFVNVTDGSAPQLSLYGFYFAGKLVSIFTVMIIEGVRDGNKGVSCHCKHPGSFVLRLLRLS
;
A
#
# COMPACT_ATOMS: atom_id res chain seq x y z
N MET A 1 -3.53 -21.94 6.51
CA MET A 1 -4.21 -21.56 5.25
C MET A 1 -4.21 -22.76 4.32
N THR A 2 -5.34 -23.12 3.71
CA THR A 2 -5.39 -24.22 2.74
C THR A 2 -4.86 -23.75 1.38
N PRO A 3 -4.23 -24.62 0.58
CA PRO A 3 -3.65 -24.23 -0.72
C PRO A 3 -4.69 -23.65 -1.69
N LEU A 4 -5.95 -24.06 -1.56
CA LEU A 4 -7.08 -23.54 -2.32
C LEU A 4 -7.37 -22.06 -2.00
N THR A 5 -7.25 -21.64 -0.74
CA THR A 5 -7.41 -20.22 -0.36
C THR A 5 -6.32 -19.35 -0.96
N VAL A 6 -5.07 -19.82 -0.96
CA VAL A 6 -3.93 -19.09 -1.55
C VAL A 6 -4.10 -18.96 -3.08
N ALA A 7 -4.55 -20.03 -3.74
CA ALA A 7 -4.86 -20.00 -5.17
C ALA A 7 -6.02 -19.04 -5.49
N ALA A 8 -7.10 -19.06 -4.71
CA ALA A 8 -8.23 -18.15 -4.92
C ALA A 8 -7.83 -16.67 -4.73
N LEU A 9 -7.05 -16.36 -3.70
CA LEU A 9 -6.57 -14.99 -3.43
C LEU A 9 -5.66 -14.48 -4.54
N SER A 10 -4.74 -15.31 -5.04
CA SER A 10 -3.84 -14.94 -6.14
C SER A 10 -4.58 -14.70 -7.45
N VAL A 11 -5.61 -15.48 -7.76
CA VAL A 11 -6.44 -15.25 -8.96
C VAL A 11 -7.20 -13.93 -8.87
N ILE A 12 -7.79 -13.61 -7.72
CA ILE A 12 -8.52 -12.35 -7.52
C ILE A 12 -7.57 -11.16 -7.61
N ASP A 13 -6.36 -11.26 -7.07
CA ASP A 13 -5.34 -10.23 -7.13
C ASP A 13 -4.88 -9.93 -8.57
N VAL A 14 -4.57 -10.98 -9.34
CA VAL A 14 -4.20 -10.83 -10.76
C VAL A 14 -5.33 -10.24 -11.58
N TYR A 15 -6.58 -10.66 -11.34
CA TYR A 15 -7.74 -10.09 -12.02
C TYR A 15 -7.96 -8.62 -11.64
N GLY A 16 -7.77 -8.27 -10.37
CA GLY A 16 -7.83 -6.89 -9.87
C GLY A 16 -6.78 -6.00 -10.52
N MET A 17 -5.53 -6.46 -10.60
CA MET A 17 -4.46 -5.77 -11.33
C MET A 17 -4.81 -5.57 -12.80
N ASN A 18 -5.25 -6.63 -13.49
CA ASN A 18 -5.63 -6.54 -14.90
C ASN A 18 -6.75 -5.51 -15.13
N SER A 19 -7.79 -5.54 -14.29
CA SER A 19 -8.90 -4.57 -14.35
C SER A 19 -8.43 -3.13 -14.12
N MET A 20 -7.52 -2.92 -13.15
CA MET A 20 -6.94 -1.60 -12.89
C MET A 20 -6.16 -1.08 -14.12
N TYR A 21 -5.31 -1.91 -14.74
CA TYR A 21 -4.55 -1.51 -15.93
C TYR A 21 -5.46 -1.23 -17.13
N VAL A 22 -6.51 -2.04 -17.34
CA VAL A 22 -7.49 -1.84 -18.41
C VAL A 22 -8.26 -0.53 -18.20
N LEU A 23 -8.72 -0.26 -16.97
CA LEU A 23 -9.43 0.99 -16.65
C LEU A 23 -8.55 2.22 -16.90
N VAL A 24 -7.30 2.18 -16.48
CA VAL A 24 -6.32 3.25 -16.68
C VAL A 24 -6.02 3.46 -18.18
N TYR A 25 -5.98 2.38 -18.96
CA TYR A 25 -5.80 2.43 -20.41
C TYR A 25 -7.03 3.04 -21.12
N CYS A 26 -8.23 2.57 -20.78
CA CYS A 26 -9.50 3.05 -21.34
C CYS A 26 -9.80 4.51 -20.96
N SER A 27 -9.36 4.95 -19.77
CA SER A 27 -9.54 6.33 -19.30
C SER A 27 -8.69 7.35 -20.09
N GLY A 28 -7.83 6.91 -21.02
CA GLY A 28 -6.93 7.79 -21.77
C GLY A 28 -5.84 8.46 -20.93
N TYR A 29 -5.77 8.11 -19.64
CA TYR A 29 -4.92 8.74 -18.64
C TYR A 29 -3.44 8.56 -18.96
N ILE A 30 -3.05 7.36 -19.40
CA ILE A 30 -1.68 7.08 -19.85
C ILE A 30 -1.29 7.91 -21.07
N LYS A 31 -2.21 8.14 -22.01
CA LYS A 31 -1.96 8.99 -23.18
C LYS A 31 -1.82 10.46 -22.77
N ALA A 32 -2.62 10.93 -21.82
CA ALA A 32 -2.50 12.27 -21.25
C ALA A 32 -1.15 12.45 -20.51
N LEU A 33 -0.72 11.46 -19.73
CA LEU A 33 0.57 11.49 -19.02
C LEU A 33 1.78 11.45 -19.97
N ILE A 34 1.72 10.65 -21.03
CA ILE A 34 2.75 10.62 -22.07
C ILE A 34 2.76 11.94 -22.85
N ASN A 35 1.60 12.51 -23.17
CA ASN A 35 1.50 13.80 -23.84
C ASN A 35 2.05 14.94 -22.97
N LEU A 36 1.76 14.93 -21.67
CA LEU A 36 2.33 15.85 -20.68
C LEU A 36 3.86 15.71 -20.58
N LYS A 37 4.39 14.49 -20.68
CA LYS A 37 5.84 14.23 -20.70
C LYS A 37 6.52 14.76 -21.96
N VAL A 38 5.80 14.82 -23.09
CA VAL A 38 6.36 15.12 -24.42
C VAL A 38 6.20 16.59 -24.82
N HIS A 39 5.26 17.36 -24.25
CA HIS A 39 4.88 18.69 -24.78
C HIS A 39 4.94 19.90 -23.84
N VAL A 40 5.42 19.83 -22.59
CA VAL A 40 5.37 21.01 -21.70
C VAL A 40 6.68 21.22 -20.91
N PRO A 41 7.26 22.44 -20.90
CA PRO A 41 8.37 22.78 -20.01
C PRO A 41 7.92 22.63 -18.55
N HIS A 42 8.77 22.01 -17.75
CA HIS A 42 8.46 21.45 -16.44
C HIS A 42 8.10 22.53 -15.41
N TYR A 43 6.81 22.80 -15.24
CA TYR A 43 6.30 23.59 -14.14
C TYR A 43 5.01 22.97 -13.63
N PHE A 44 4.88 22.84 -12.31
CA PHE A 44 3.59 22.54 -11.71
C PHE A 44 2.60 23.66 -12.04
N PRO A 45 1.32 23.38 -12.34
CA PRO A 45 0.34 24.43 -12.54
C PRO A 45 0.24 25.27 -11.25
N GLY A 46 0.75 26.50 -11.27
CA GLY A 46 0.82 27.38 -10.09
C GLY A 46 2.14 27.36 -9.30
N SER A 47 3.15 26.59 -9.70
CA SER A 47 4.46 26.57 -9.03
C SER A 47 5.65 26.48 -10.00
N HIS A 48 6.66 27.31 -9.77
CA HIS A 48 7.86 27.46 -10.62
C HIS A 48 8.89 26.30 -10.47
N ASN A 49 8.52 25.20 -9.82
CA ASN A 49 9.44 24.09 -9.56
C ASN A 49 9.37 23.04 -10.68
N PRO A 50 10.52 22.62 -11.24
CA PRO A 50 10.55 21.57 -12.24
C PRO A 50 10.20 20.21 -11.66
N ILE A 51 9.46 19.41 -12.45
CA ILE A 51 9.13 18.02 -12.12
C ILE A 51 10.43 17.22 -12.02
N LEU A 52 10.71 16.66 -10.85
CA LEU A 52 11.83 15.75 -10.63
C LEU A 52 11.60 14.47 -11.42
N THR A 53 12.49 14.18 -12.37
CA THR A 53 12.45 12.98 -13.22
C THR A 53 13.53 11.96 -12.87
N TYR A 54 14.39 12.31 -11.90
CA TYR A 54 15.51 11.52 -11.42
C TYR A 54 15.38 11.34 -9.92
N PHE A 55 15.08 10.12 -9.47
CA PHE A 55 14.84 9.79 -8.07
C PHE A 55 15.88 8.82 -7.54
N THR A 56 16.13 7.73 -8.28
CA THR A 56 16.95 6.60 -7.85
C THR A 56 18.08 6.26 -8.83
N GLY A 57 18.04 6.79 -10.06
CA GLY A 57 19.02 6.52 -11.11
C GLY A 57 18.76 5.26 -11.93
N ILE A 58 17.77 4.46 -11.56
CA ILE A 58 17.32 3.29 -12.33
C ILE A 58 16.22 3.76 -13.29
N LYS A 59 16.53 3.82 -14.59
CA LYS A 59 15.63 4.37 -15.64
C LYS A 59 14.17 3.88 -15.57
N PRO A 60 13.86 2.58 -15.47
CA PRO A 60 12.46 2.14 -15.41
C PRO A 60 11.78 2.52 -14.08
N LEU A 61 12.52 2.53 -12.97
CA LEU A 61 11.96 2.87 -11.65
C LEU A 61 11.66 4.37 -11.56
N ASP A 62 12.58 5.20 -12.05
CA ASP A 62 12.40 6.66 -12.09
C ASP A 62 11.24 7.06 -13.01
N GLN A 63 10.98 6.31 -14.08
CA GLN A 63 9.80 6.51 -14.92
C GLN A 63 8.49 6.25 -14.15
N VAL A 64 8.44 5.18 -13.36
CA VAL A 64 7.26 4.85 -12.54
C VAL A 64 7.07 5.88 -11.43
N LEU A 65 8.14 6.27 -10.74
CA LEU A 65 8.08 7.29 -9.68
C LEU A 65 7.67 8.66 -10.22
N THR A 66 8.20 9.07 -11.38
CA THR A 66 7.79 10.31 -12.04
C THR A 66 6.31 10.25 -12.41
N LEU A 67 5.84 9.12 -12.95
CA LEU A 67 4.43 8.94 -13.31
C LEU A 67 3.52 9.00 -12.08
N ALA A 68 3.92 8.37 -10.98
CA ALA A 68 3.22 8.44 -9.71
C ALA A 68 3.18 9.89 -9.19
N GLY A 69 4.31 10.60 -9.23
CA GLY A 69 4.39 12.01 -8.84
C GLY A 69 3.40 12.89 -9.60
N VAL A 70 3.42 12.84 -10.95
CA VAL A 70 2.49 13.61 -11.79
C VAL A 70 1.02 13.25 -11.53
N THR A 71 0.75 11.98 -11.21
CA THR A 71 -0.61 11.50 -10.89
C THR A 71 -1.11 12.10 -9.57
N PHE A 72 -0.28 12.05 -8.52
CA PHE A 72 -0.66 12.51 -7.19
C PHE A 72 -0.60 14.02 -7.01
N VAL A 73 0.09 14.74 -7.88
CA VAL A 73 0.16 16.20 -7.82
C VAL A 73 -1.21 16.85 -7.85
N ASN A 74 -2.11 16.44 -8.74
CA ASN A 74 -3.48 17.00 -8.76
C ASN A 74 -4.30 16.65 -7.51
N VAL A 75 -3.92 15.58 -6.80
CA VAL A 75 -4.53 15.16 -5.54
C VAL A 75 -4.00 16.01 -4.38
N THR A 76 -2.71 16.38 -4.40
CA THR A 76 -2.04 17.10 -3.31
C THR A 76 -2.04 18.62 -3.48
N ASP A 77 -2.16 19.12 -4.70
CA ASP A 77 -2.12 20.56 -5.04
C ASP A 77 -3.42 21.29 -4.67
N GLY A 78 -4.52 20.56 -4.45
CA GLY A 78 -5.80 21.13 -4.02
C GLY A 78 -6.56 21.91 -5.10
N SER A 79 -5.97 22.14 -6.27
CA SER A 79 -6.59 22.78 -7.43
C SER A 79 -7.88 22.09 -7.91
N ALA A 80 -8.05 20.79 -7.62
CA ALA A 80 -9.28 20.05 -7.86
C ALA A 80 -9.75 19.33 -6.58
N PRO A 81 -10.63 19.94 -5.77
CA PRO A 81 -11.02 19.41 -4.46
C PRO A 81 -11.74 18.04 -4.56
N GLN A 82 -12.40 17.73 -5.68
CA GLN A 82 -13.01 16.41 -5.88
C GLN A 82 -11.97 15.29 -5.99
N LEU A 83 -10.84 15.56 -6.66
CA LEU A 83 -9.74 14.61 -6.83
C LEU A 83 -8.97 14.40 -5.52
N SER A 84 -8.76 15.47 -4.75
CA SER A 84 -8.13 15.39 -3.43
C SER A 84 -8.96 14.58 -2.43
N LEU A 85 -10.28 14.82 -2.38
CA LEU A 85 -11.21 14.09 -1.51
C LEU A 85 -11.26 12.60 -1.86
N TYR A 86 -11.25 12.27 -3.16
CA TYR A 86 -11.16 10.88 -3.61
C TYR A 86 -9.84 10.22 -3.20
N GLY A 87 -8.73 10.95 -3.29
CA GLY A 87 -7.42 10.49 -2.80
C GLY A 87 -7.43 10.15 -1.32
N PHE A 88 -8.05 11.00 -0.49
CA PHE A 88 -8.19 10.75 0.94
C PHE A 88 -9.06 9.52 1.22
N TYR A 89 -10.17 9.35 0.49
CA TYR A 89 -11.03 8.17 0.59
C TYR A 89 -10.29 6.87 0.22
N PHE A 90 -9.49 6.91 -0.85
CA PHE A 90 -8.63 5.79 -1.26
C PHE A 90 -7.59 5.45 -0.20
N ALA A 91 -6.88 6.45 0.33
CA ALA A 91 -5.88 6.27 1.39
C ALA A 91 -6.51 5.66 2.65
N GLY A 92 -7.69 6.13 3.07
CA GLY A 92 -8.42 5.58 4.21
C GLY A 92 -8.75 4.09 4.09
N LYS A 93 -9.15 3.65 2.88
CA LYS A 93 -9.37 2.23 2.61
C LYS A 93 -8.10 1.41 2.71
N LEU A 94 -7.01 1.87 2.12
CA LEU A 94 -5.72 1.17 2.18
C LEU A 94 -5.23 1.04 3.62
N VAL A 95 -5.21 2.12 4.39
CA VAL A 95 -4.74 2.11 5.78
C VAL A 95 -5.56 1.13 6.64
N SER A 96 -6.87 1.08 6.43
CA SER A 96 -7.74 0.12 7.13
C SER A 96 -7.35 -1.33 6.83
N ILE A 97 -7.17 -1.68 5.55
CA ILE A 97 -6.76 -3.03 5.13
C ILE A 97 -5.38 -3.39 5.69
N PHE A 98 -4.41 -2.48 5.60
CA PHE A 98 -3.06 -2.68 6.16
C PHE A 98 -3.10 -2.90 7.67
N THR A 99 -3.92 -2.14 8.40
CA THR A 99 -4.05 -2.27 9.84
C THR A 99 -4.59 -3.65 10.22
N VAL A 100 -5.67 -4.09 9.57
CA VAL A 100 -6.23 -5.43 9.80
C VAL A 100 -5.21 -6.51 9.45
N MET A 101 -4.50 -6.37 8.33
CA MET A 101 -3.47 -7.32 7.92
C MET A 101 -2.36 -7.46 8.97
N ILE A 102 -1.88 -6.35 9.54
CA ILE A 102 -0.86 -6.35 10.60
C ILE A 102 -1.40 -7.01 11.87
N ILE A 103 -2.62 -6.66 12.29
CA ILE A 103 -3.25 -7.24 13.50
C ILE A 103 -3.42 -8.75 13.34
N GLU A 104 -3.93 -9.21 12.19
CA GLU A 104 -4.09 -10.64 11.92
C GLU A 104 -2.75 -11.36 11.80
N GLY A 105 -1.74 -10.73 11.21
CA GLY A 105 -0.38 -11.26 11.13
C GLY A 105 0.25 -11.47 12.50
N VAL A 106 0.14 -10.47 13.39
CA VAL A 106 0.63 -10.58 14.78
C VAL A 106 -0.16 -11.63 15.56
N ARG A 107 -1.48 -11.71 15.35
CA ARG A 107 -2.34 -12.67 16.03
C ARG A 107 -2.06 -14.11 15.63
N ASP A 108 -1.73 -14.38 14.37
CA ASP A 108 -1.32 -15.71 13.92
C ASP A 108 0.11 -16.03 14.37
N GLY A 109 1.03 -15.06 14.36
CA GLY A 109 2.38 -15.20 14.90
C GLY A 109 2.43 -15.52 16.39
N ASN A 110 1.47 -14.99 17.18
CA ASN A 110 1.37 -15.25 18.61
C ASN A 110 0.85 -16.67 18.95
N LYS A 111 0.30 -17.42 17.99
CA LYS A 111 -0.12 -18.82 18.20
C LYS A 111 1.05 -19.80 18.25
N GLY A 112 2.26 -19.37 17.86
CA GLY A 112 3.48 -20.17 17.87
C GLY A 112 4.28 -20.12 19.18
N VAL A 113 4.03 -19.15 20.06
CA VAL A 113 4.64 -19.08 21.39
C VAL A 113 3.71 -19.66 22.44
N SER A 114 3.45 -20.96 22.32
CA SER A 114 3.30 -21.79 23.52
C SER A 114 4.68 -21.98 24.14
N CYS A 115 5.28 -20.88 24.63
CA CYS A 115 6.28 -20.98 25.66
C CYS A 115 5.54 -21.53 26.86
N HIS A 116 5.61 -22.85 27.01
CA HIS A 116 5.45 -23.56 28.25
C HIS A 116 6.51 -23.04 29.23
N CYS A 117 6.34 -21.80 29.71
CA CYS A 117 6.96 -21.33 30.92
C CYS A 117 6.27 -22.10 32.04
N LYS A 118 6.87 -23.25 32.36
CA LYS A 118 6.74 -23.85 33.67
C LYS A 118 7.21 -22.79 34.67
N HIS A 119 6.29 -22.00 35.20
CA HIS A 119 6.58 -21.07 36.29
C HIS A 119 7.29 -21.85 37.39
N PRO A 120 8.53 -21.50 37.79
CA PRO A 120 9.18 -22.05 38.97
C PRO A 120 8.57 -21.48 40.27
N GLY A 121 7.25 -21.26 40.28
CA GLY A 121 6.49 -20.77 41.43
C GLY A 121 5.47 -21.78 41.97
N SER A 122 5.17 -22.88 41.25
CA SER A 122 4.18 -23.86 41.71
C SER A 122 4.73 -24.96 42.62
N PHE A 123 6.06 -25.02 42.85
CA PHE A 123 6.67 -25.97 43.78
C PHE A 123 6.53 -25.52 45.24
N VAL A 124 6.64 -24.22 45.51
CA VAL A 124 6.51 -23.65 46.87
C VAL A 124 5.07 -23.75 47.37
N LEU A 125 4.07 -23.56 46.49
CA LEU A 125 2.66 -23.66 46.85
C LEU A 125 2.18 -25.11 47.08
N ARG A 126 2.96 -26.13 46.69
CA ARG A 126 2.65 -27.54 46.90
C ARG A 126 3.25 -28.12 48.18
N LEU A 127 4.30 -27.50 48.73
CA LEU A 127 4.90 -27.87 50.02
C LEU A 127 4.14 -27.29 51.21
N LEU A 128 3.51 -26.11 51.06
CA LEU A 128 2.70 -25.49 52.13
C LEU A 128 1.31 -26.14 52.34
N ARG A 129 0.95 -27.14 51.53
CA ARG A 129 -0.29 -27.93 51.67
C ARG A 129 -0.08 -29.30 52.31
N LEU A 130 1.14 -29.61 52.76
CA LEU A 130 1.51 -30.86 53.42
C LEU A 130 2.16 -30.65 54.81
N SER A 131 2.06 -29.44 55.37
CA SER A 131 2.35 -29.16 56.79
C SER A 131 1.09 -28.70 57.50
#